data_AF-A0A6P8KV94-F1
#
_entry.id   AF-A0A6P8KV94-F1
#
_cell.length_a   1.000
_cell.length_b   1.000
_cell.length_c   1.000
_cell.angle_alpha   90.00
_cell.angle_beta   90.00
_cell.angle_gamma   90.00
#
_symmetry.space_group_name_H-M   'P 1'
#
loop_
_entity.id
_entity.type
_entity.pdbx_description
1 polymer ?
#
loop_
_entity_poly.entity_id
_entity_poly.type
_entity_poly.pdbx_seq_one_letter_code
_entity_poly.pdbx_strand_id
1 'polypeptide(L)'
;MRLEVAIYAFLSWMHLCSADGHLKRLSRSLIFPPTSPTRVQFIGGIGIPVENLHFESVTSGYVLKAEYFLPTNSTEITRVYLKPMAITGREKESPYGALYRWIIYRGIVMIIENMGLPGRSCLLRLICEHAALPLNHESGLLGEIMDIVLRPSSSVDQLGQSSDREYHTSEHFGKRGGDCQAAYASRCKKSPMELISLLLEVNE
;
A
#
# COMPACT_ATOMS: atom_id res chain seq x y z
N MET A 1 51.05 17.70 2.60
CA MET A 1 50.04 18.77 2.36
C MET A 1 49.42 18.76 0.97
N ARG A 2 50.15 18.54 -0.14
CA ARG A 2 49.54 18.54 -1.49
C ARG A 2 48.68 17.32 -1.84
N LEU A 3 49.00 16.14 -1.29
CA LEU A 3 48.26 14.91 -1.59
C LEU A 3 46.91 14.83 -0.86
N GLU A 4 46.86 15.28 0.40
CA GLU A 4 45.61 15.28 1.17
C GLU A 4 44.57 16.25 0.61
N VAL A 5 45.00 17.44 0.17
CA VAL A 5 44.10 18.40 -0.49
C VAL A 5 43.55 17.83 -1.79
N ALA A 6 44.34 17.06 -2.55
CA ALA A 6 43.88 16.39 -3.75
C ALA A 6 42.87 15.27 -3.45
N ILE A 7 43.07 14.50 -2.37
CA ILE A 7 42.15 13.45 -1.92
C ILE A 7 40.84 14.05 -1.42
N TYR A 8 40.89 15.11 -0.61
CA TYR A 8 39.70 15.83 -0.15
C TYR A 8 38.93 16.47 -1.30
N ALA A 9 39.62 17.06 -2.28
CA ALA A 9 38.98 17.61 -3.48
C ALA A 9 38.32 16.52 -4.33
N PHE A 10 38.96 15.34 -4.45
CA PHE A 10 38.42 14.21 -5.21
C PHE A 10 37.21 13.57 -4.50
N LEU A 11 37.28 13.39 -3.17
CA LEU A 11 36.16 12.90 -2.36
C LEU A 11 34.99 13.90 -2.37
N SER A 12 35.27 15.19 -2.30
CA SER A 12 34.23 16.23 -2.39
C SER A 12 33.60 16.31 -3.78
N TRP A 13 34.37 16.03 -4.85
CA TRP A 13 33.86 15.90 -6.22
C TRP A 13 32.98 14.65 -6.36
N MET A 14 33.38 13.51 -5.79
CA MET A 14 32.57 12.29 -5.78
C MET A 14 31.26 12.46 -5.00
N HIS A 15 31.27 13.19 -3.89
CA HIS A 15 30.05 13.55 -3.14
C HIS A 15 29.14 14.52 -3.91
N LEU A 16 29.70 15.42 -4.74
CA LEU A 16 28.92 16.34 -5.57
C LEU A 16 28.32 15.66 -6.82
N CYS A 17 28.91 14.55 -7.28
CA CYS A 17 28.40 13.75 -8.40
C CYS A 17 27.35 12.71 -8.01
N SER A 18 27.09 12.47 -6.71
CA SER A 18 25.96 11.66 -6.24
C SER A 18 24.67 12.50 -6.16
N ALA A 19 24.45 13.36 -7.15
CA ALA A 19 23.18 14.03 -7.36
C ALA A 19 22.32 13.09 -8.19
N ASP A 20 21.29 12.55 -7.54
CA ASP A 20 20.22 11.72 -8.08
C ASP A 20 19.82 12.09 -9.52
N GLY A 21 20.39 11.37 -10.47
CA GLY A 21 19.80 11.19 -11.78
C GLY A 21 18.70 10.15 -11.68
N HIS A 22 17.58 10.46 -11.03
CA HIS A 22 16.37 9.64 -11.13
C HIS A 22 15.93 9.68 -12.60
N LEU A 23 16.43 8.73 -13.41
CA LEU A 23 16.01 8.51 -14.78
C LEU A 23 14.48 8.41 -14.72
N LYS A 24 13.79 9.48 -15.14
CA LYS A 24 12.35 9.47 -15.30
C LYS A 24 12.07 8.43 -16.37
N ARG A 25 11.84 7.19 -15.95
CA ARG A 25 11.40 6.09 -16.79
C ARG A 25 10.01 6.49 -17.28
N LEU A 26 9.98 7.19 -18.41
CA LEU A 26 8.75 7.53 -19.10
C LEU A 26 8.03 6.21 -19.40
N SER A 27 6.78 6.12 -18.95
CA SER A 27 5.90 5.01 -19.31
C SER A 27 5.77 4.98 -20.82
N ARG A 28 6.50 4.05 -21.48
CA ARG A 28 6.41 3.87 -22.93
C ARG A 28 5.16 3.06 -23.21
N SER A 29 4.09 3.74 -23.62
CA SER A 29 2.91 3.10 -24.21
C SER A 29 3.25 2.63 -25.62
N LEU A 30 3.14 1.32 -25.86
CA LEU A 30 3.32 0.72 -27.17
C LEU A 30 1.99 0.80 -27.95
N ILE A 31 2.03 1.33 -29.18
CA ILE A 31 0.87 1.31 -30.10
C ILE A 31 0.80 -0.08 -30.72
N PHE A 32 -0.37 -0.72 -30.66
CA PHE A 32 -0.58 -2.05 -31.23
C PHE A 32 -1.18 -1.95 -32.64
N PRO A 33 -0.70 -2.76 -33.61
CA PRO A 33 -1.29 -2.80 -34.94
C PRO A 33 -2.74 -3.32 -34.85
N PRO A 34 -3.64 -2.90 -35.76
CA PRO A 34 -5.06 -3.28 -35.74
C PRO A 34 -5.32 -4.76 -36.08
N THR A 35 -4.26 -5.56 -36.27
CA THR A 35 -4.35 -7.02 -36.46
C THR A 35 -4.67 -7.69 -35.13
N SER A 36 -5.66 -8.59 -35.10
CA SER A 36 -6.18 -9.22 -33.87
C SER A 36 -5.08 -9.86 -32.99
N PRO A 37 -5.17 -9.78 -31.64
CA PRO A 37 -6.28 -9.28 -30.84
C PRO A 37 -6.10 -7.82 -30.35
N THR A 38 -7.18 -7.03 -30.43
CA THR A 38 -7.23 -5.61 -30.01
C THR A 38 -7.51 -5.42 -28.52
N ARG A 39 -7.62 -6.50 -27.75
CA ARG A 39 -7.98 -6.47 -26.32
C ARG A 39 -7.17 -7.50 -25.55
N VAL A 40 -6.66 -7.09 -24.40
CA VAL A 40 -6.08 -7.95 -23.37
C VAL A 40 -7.19 -8.26 -22.37
N GLN A 41 -7.42 -9.55 -22.11
CA GLN A 41 -8.44 -10.01 -21.17
C GLN A 41 -7.77 -10.68 -19.99
N PHE A 42 -8.12 -10.25 -18.78
CA PHE A 42 -7.83 -10.97 -17.55
C PHE A 42 -9.11 -11.63 -17.07
N ILE A 43 -9.10 -12.95 -16.95
CA ILE A 43 -10.24 -13.75 -16.52
C ILE A 43 -9.79 -14.55 -15.32
N GLY A 44 -10.42 -14.29 -14.17
CA GLY A 44 -10.24 -15.05 -12.94
C GLY A 44 -11.57 -15.65 -12.54
N GLY A 45 -11.59 -16.93 -12.18
CA GLY A 45 -12.78 -17.62 -11.72
C GLY A 45 -12.53 -18.33 -10.40
N ILE A 46 -13.52 -18.30 -9.50
CA ILE A 46 -13.53 -19.09 -8.27
C ILE A 46 -14.78 -19.96 -8.31
N GLY A 47 -14.61 -21.27 -8.19
CA GLY A 47 -15.69 -22.24 -8.03
C GLY A 47 -15.74 -22.74 -6.60
N ILE A 48 -16.84 -22.48 -5.90
CA ILE A 48 -17.06 -22.92 -4.52
C ILE A 48 -18.10 -24.05 -4.56
N PRO A 49 -17.76 -25.28 -4.15
CA PRO A 49 -18.74 -26.35 -4.03
C PRO A 49 -19.75 -26.01 -2.92
N VAL A 50 -21.03 -26.20 -3.18
CA VAL A 50 -22.08 -25.99 -2.17
C VAL A 50 -22.22 -27.27 -1.36
N GLU A 51 -21.88 -27.20 -0.08
CA GLU A 51 -22.04 -28.31 0.86
C GLU A 51 -23.53 -28.46 1.29
N ASN A 52 -23.93 -29.68 1.69
CA ASN A 52 -25.28 -30.05 2.16
C ASN A 52 -26.41 -30.21 1.12
N LEU A 53 -26.14 -30.77 -0.06
CA LEU A 53 -27.20 -31.33 -0.91
C LEU A 53 -27.26 -32.86 -0.78
N HIS A 54 -28.43 -33.38 -0.38
CA HIS A 54 -28.62 -34.80 -0.12
C HIS A 54 -28.61 -35.69 -1.39
N PHE A 55 -28.68 -35.12 -2.59
CA PHE A 55 -28.81 -35.92 -3.82
C PHE A 55 -28.03 -35.45 -5.05
N GLU A 56 -27.35 -34.29 -5.07
CA GLU A 56 -26.57 -33.82 -6.24
C GLU A 56 -25.40 -32.89 -5.84
N SER A 57 -24.29 -32.92 -6.59
CA SER A 57 -23.18 -31.97 -6.42
C SER A 57 -23.43 -30.70 -7.22
N VAL A 58 -23.63 -29.57 -6.52
CA VAL A 58 -23.80 -28.25 -7.13
C VAL A 58 -22.59 -27.38 -6.81
N THR A 59 -21.97 -26.81 -7.85
CA THR A 59 -20.83 -25.89 -7.70
C THR A 59 -21.27 -24.47 -8.08
N SER A 60 -21.02 -23.50 -7.20
CA SER A 60 -21.27 -22.08 -7.46
C SER A 60 -20.01 -21.46 -8.06
N GLY A 61 -20.11 -20.94 -9.28
CA GLY A 61 -19.00 -20.31 -9.99
C GLY A 61 -19.12 -18.79 -10.02
N TYR A 62 -18.07 -18.09 -9.60
CA TYR A 62 -17.92 -16.63 -9.72
C TYR A 62 -16.81 -16.32 -10.72
N VAL A 63 -17.08 -15.48 -11.72
CA VAL A 63 -16.11 -15.10 -12.76
C VAL A 63 -15.93 -13.59 -12.78
N LEU A 64 -14.70 -13.16 -12.59
CA LEU A 64 -14.26 -11.79 -12.81
C LEU A 64 -13.59 -11.70 -14.19
N LYS A 65 -14.16 -10.88 -15.06
CA LYS A 65 -13.61 -10.57 -16.38
C LYS A 65 -13.23 -9.09 -16.44
N ALA A 66 -11.95 -8.81 -16.55
CA ALA A 66 -11.43 -7.47 -16.86
C ALA A 66 -10.96 -7.44 -18.32
N GLU A 67 -11.44 -6.47 -19.09
CA GLU A 67 -11.13 -6.33 -20.51
C GLU A 67 -10.49 -4.97 -20.78
N TYR A 68 -9.27 -4.99 -21.30
CA TYR A 68 -8.47 -3.81 -21.60
C TYR A 68 -8.27 -3.73 -23.10
N PHE A 69 -8.77 -2.68 -23.74
CA PHE A 69 -8.54 -2.49 -25.17
C PHE A 69 -7.17 -1.84 -25.37
N LEU A 70 -6.44 -2.32 -26.38
CA LEU A 70 -5.13 -1.80 -26.73
C LEU A 70 -5.30 -0.59 -27.66
N PRO A 71 -4.59 0.53 -27.40
CA PRO A 71 -4.68 1.71 -28.26
C PRO A 71 -4.03 1.43 -29.61
N THR A 72 -4.77 1.68 -30.69
CA THR A 72 -4.28 1.58 -32.08
C THR A 72 -3.77 2.92 -32.61
N ASN A 73 -4.04 4.01 -31.89
CA ASN A 73 -3.68 5.37 -32.26
C ASN A 73 -3.06 6.13 -31.08
N SER A 74 -2.11 7.02 -31.35
CA SER A 74 -1.44 7.85 -30.34
C SER A 74 -2.40 8.77 -29.56
N THR A 75 -3.52 9.14 -30.17
CA THR A 75 -4.51 10.04 -29.57
C THR A 75 -5.43 9.32 -28.56
N GLU A 76 -5.61 8.00 -28.70
CA GLU A 76 -6.42 7.17 -27.79
C GLU A 76 -5.70 6.82 -26.49
N ILE A 77 -4.38 6.73 -26.54
CA ILE A 77 -3.51 6.40 -25.40
C ILE A 77 -3.87 7.25 -24.18
N THR A 78 -3.93 8.57 -24.35
CA THR A 78 -4.06 9.52 -23.23
C THR A 78 -5.50 9.73 -22.77
N ARG A 79 -6.49 9.51 -23.65
CA ARG A 79 -7.90 9.86 -23.35
C ARG A 79 -8.68 8.71 -22.74
N VAL A 80 -8.43 7.48 -23.17
CA VAL A 80 -9.33 6.35 -22.88
C VAL A 80 -8.66 5.23 -22.08
N TYR A 81 -7.39 4.88 -22.37
CA TYR A 81 -6.80 3.62 -21.87
C TYR A 81 -5.64 3.80 -20.89
N LEU A 82 -4.86 4.87 -21.04
CA LEU A 82 -3.71 5.15 -20.21
C LEU A 82 -3.77 6.64 -19.87
N LYS A 83 -4.70 7.05 -19.01
CA LYS A 83 -4.46 8.27 -18.24
C LYS A 83 -3.29 7.94 -17.31
N PRO A 84 -2.06 8.43 -17.56
CA PRO A 84 -1.00 8.21 -16.59
C PRO A 84 -1.49 8.80 -15.28
N MET A 85 -1.62 7.97 -14.26
CA MET A 85 -1.79 8.49 -12.92
C MET A 85 -0.52 9.29 -12.67
N ALA A 86 -0.62 10.61 -12.61
CA ALA A 86 0.54 11.48 -12.60
C ALA A 86 1.29 11.27 -11.27
N ILE A 87 2.29 10.39 -11.26
CA ILE A 87 3.15 10.15 -10.09
C ILE A 87 3.90 11.44 -9.69
N THR A 88 3.96 12.44 -10.58
CA THR A 88 4.59 13.75 -10.34
C THR A 88 3.61 14.93 -10.36
N GLY A 89 2.30 14.67 -10.34
CA GLY A 89 1.26 15.72 -10.34
C GLY A 89 0.44 15.71 -9.06
N ARG A 90 1.05 16.13 -7.95
CA ARG A 90 0.38 16.39 -6.67
C ARG A 90 -0.45 17.68 -6.79
N GLU A 91 -1.50 17.71 -7.63
CA GLU A 91 -2.37 18.90 -7.68
C GLU A 91 -3.84 18.68 -8.11
N LYS A 92 -4.36 17.46 -8.00
CA LYS A 92 -5.80 17.30 -7.70
C LYS A 92 -5.93 16.17 -6.70
N GLU A 93 -6.16 16.52 -5.44
CA GLU A 93 -6.63 15.60 -4.42
C GLU A 93 -7.85 14.87 -5.00
N SER A 94 -7.65 13.62 -5.38
CA SER A 94 -8.74 12.73 -5.73
C SER A 94 -9.47 12.41 -4.43
N PRO A 95 -10.75 12.80 -4.26
CA PRO A 95 -11.50 12.54 -3.03
C PRO A 95 -11.66 11.04 -2.74
N TYR A 96 -11.43 10.20 -3.76
CA TYR A 96 -11.39 8.75 -3.63
C TYR A 96 -10.20 8.26 -2.77
N GLY A 97 -9.14 9.09 -2.68
CA GLY A 97 -7.96 8.92 -1.83
C GLY A 97 -8.27 8.63 -0.36
N ALA A 98 -8.82 9.66 0.28
CA ALA A 98 -9.25 9.58 1.66
C ALA A 98 -10.33 8.49 1.85
N LEU A 99 -11.25 8.34 0.88
CA LEU A 99 -12.35 7.37 0.99
C LEU A 99 -11.87 5.92 1.11
N TYR A 100 -10.91 5.47 0.30
CA TYR A 100 -10.43 4.08 0.38
C TYR A 100 -9.77 3.80 1.73
N ARG A 101 -9.06 4.77 2.30
CA ARG A 101 -8.32 4.62 3.55
C ARG A 101 -9.26 4.50 4.73
N TRP A 102 -10.35 5.29 4.74
CA TRP A 102 -11.43 5.14 5.72
C TRP A 102 -12.07 3.76 5.69
N ILE A 103 -12.33 3.24 4.49
CA ILE A 103 -12.91 1.91 4.32
C ILE A 103 -11.96 0.85 4.88
N ILE A 104 -10.66 0.96 4.56
CA ILE A 104 -9.64 0.02 5.06
C ILE A 104 -9.53 0.10 6.59
N TYR A 105 -9.45 1.29 7.18
CA TYR A 105 -9.33 1.46 8.62
C TYR A 105 -10.56 0.98 9.38
N ARG A 106 -11.77 1.20 8.84
CA ARG A 106 -12.98 0.58 9.38
C ARG A 106 -12.91 -0.94 9.30
N GLY A 107 -12.42 -1.49 8.18
CA GLY A 107 -12.17 -2.91 8.02
C GLY A 107 -11.26 -3.48 9.12
N ILE A 108 -10.11 -2.83 9.35
CA ILE A 108 -9.15 -3.26 10.37
C ILE A 108 -9.76 -3.16 11.78
N VAL A 109 -10.47 -2.07 12.09
CA VAL A 109 -11.16 -1.91 13.38
C VAL A 109 -12.14 -3.05 13.61
N MET A 110 -12.97 -3.40 12.62
CA MET A 110 -13.92 -4.52 12.72
C MET A 110 -13.22 -5.86 12.95
N ILE A 111 -12.08 -6.11 12.28
CA ILE A 111 -11.30 -7.33 12.47
C ILE A 111 -10.75 -7.41 13.89
N ILE A 112 -10.16 -6.32 14.39
CA ILE A 112 -9.62 -6.24 15.75
C ILE A 112 -10.74 -6.41 16.80
N GLU A 113 -11.91 -5.81 16.58
CA GLU A 113 -13.08 -5.97 17.45
C GLU A 113 -13.58 -7.42 17.47
N ASN A 114 -13.60 -8.09 16.31
CA ASN A 114 -13.96 -9.50 16.21
C ASN A 114 -12.96 -10.42 16.94
N MET A 115 -11.71 -9.98 17.14
CA MET A 115 -10.71 -10.66 17.96
C MET A 115 -10.86 -10.37 19.47
N GLY A 116 -11.89 -9.62 19.88
CA GLY A 116 -12.16 -9.27 21.28
C GLY A 116 -11.26 -8.15 21.81
N LEU A 117 -10.63 -7.37 20.93
CA LEU A 117 -9.76 -6.26 21.28
C LEU A 117 -10.45 -4.91 21.02
N PRO A 118 -10.06 -3.84 21.74
CA PRO A 118 -10.63 -2.53 21.54
C PRO A 118 -10.14 -1.92 20.20
N GLY A 119 -11.00 -2.03 19.18
CA GLY A 119 -10.74 -1.74 17.77
C GLY A 119 -9.88 -0.50 17.50
N ARG A 120 -10.46 0.70 17.69
CA ARG A 120 -9.79 1.97 17.34
C ARG A 120 -8.48 2.20 18.09
N SER A 121 -8.44 1.95 19.39
CA SER A 121 -7.23 2.15 20.20
C SER A 121 -6.12 1.18 19.83
N CYS A 122 -6.46 -0.06 19.48
CA CYS A 122 -5.50 -1.04 19.02
C CYS A 122 -5.02 -0.76 17.59
N LEU A 123 -5.86 -0.18 16.72
CA LEU A 123 -5.41 0.32 15.41
C LEU A 123 -4.37 1.45 15.56
N LEU A 124 -4.59 2.39 16.50
CA LEU A 124 -3.61 3.45 16.77
C LEU A 124 -2.27 2.89 17.28
N ARG A 125 -2.34 1.89 18.18
CA ARG A 125 -1.16 1.16 18.66
C ARG A 125 -0.43 0.43 17.53
N LEU A 126 -1.18 -0.27 16.66
CA LEU A 126 -0.66 -0.98 15.49
C LEU A 126 0.10 -0.03 14.55
N ILE A 127 -0.48 1.15 14.26
CA ILE A 127 0.17 2.17 13.43
C ILE A 127 1.45 2.70 14.09
N CYS A 128 1.43 2.92 15.41
CA CYS A 128 2.60 3.37 16.16
C CYS A 128 3.74 2.33 16.12
N GLU A 129 3.43 1.08 16.45
CA GLU A 129 4.40 -0.02 16.48
C GLU A 129 4.99 -0.27 15.10
N HIS A 130 4.17 -0.27 14.06
CA HIS A 130 4.62 -0.36 12.67
C HIS A 130 5.49 0.85 12.27
N ALA A 131 5.16 2.05 12.72
CA ALA A 131 5.95 3.25 12.43
C ALA A 131 7.32 3.26 13.15
N ALA A 132 7.41 2.60 14.30
CA ALA A 132 8.67 2.41 15.04
C ALA A 132 9.53 1.29 14.43
N LEU A 133 8.88 0.20 14.01
CA LEU A 133 9.50 -0.99 13.40
C LEU A 133 8.77 -1.33 12.10
N PRO A 134 9.15 -0.69 10.98
CA PRO A 134 8.52 -0.94 9.69
C PRO A 134 8.80 -2.37 9.20
N LEU A 135 7.88 -2.92 8.43
CA LEU A 135 8.06 -4.24 7.81
C LEU A 135 9.11 -4.12 6.71
N ASN A 136 10.09 -5.03 6.72
CA ASN A 136 11.12 -5.07 5.69
C ASN A 136 10.58 -5.68 4.40
N HIS A 137 11.19 -5.33 3.26
CA HIS A 137 10.82 -5.88 1.94
C HIS A 137 10.99 -7.40 1.82
N GLU A 138 11.67 -8.04 2.77
CA GLU A 138 11.78 -9.50 2.83
C GLU A 138 10.46 -10.19 3.25
N SER A 139 9.53 -9.43 3.85
CA SER A 139 8.18 -9.92 4.19
C SER A 139 7.27 -10.11 2.96
N GLY A 140 7.81 -9.93 1.74
CA GLY A 140 7.10 -10.12 0.49
C GLY A 140 6.00 -9.09 0.23
N LEU A 141 5.10 -9.42 -0.72
CA LEU A 141 4.03 -8.52 -1.17
C LEU A 141 3.12 -8.06 -0.03
N LEU A 142 2.83 -8.95 0.93
CA LEU A 142 1.94 -8.64 2.06
C LEU A 142 2.57 -7.61 3.00
N GLY A 143 3.88 -7.70 3.23
CA GLY A 143 4.63 -6.71 4.00
C GLY A 143 4.55 -5.33 3.38
N GLU A 144 4.74 -5.22 2.06
CA GLU A 144 4.63 -3.95 1.33
C GLU A 144 3.22 -3.38 1.37
N ILE A 145 2.19 -4.23 1.25
CA ILE A 145 0.79 -3.78 1.36
C ILE A 145 0.50 -3.25 2.76
N MET A 146 0.90 -3.98 3.80
CA MET A 146 0.73 -3.54 5.18
C MET A 146 1.48 -2.24 5.45
N ASP A 147 2.67 -2.09 4.90
CA ASP A 147 3.47 -0.88 5.00
C ASP A 147 2.76 0.36 4.45
N ILE A 148 2.14 0.22 3.28
CA ILE A 148 1.36 1.30 2.66
C ILE A 148 0.11 1.61 3.50
N VAL A 149 -0.62 0.58 3.94
CA VAL A 149 -1.88 0.73 4.70
C VAL A 149 -1.65 1.37 6.08
N LEU A 150 -0.60 0.96 6.78
CA LEU A 150 -0.30 1.40 8.15
C LEU A 150 0.53 2.68 8.22
N ARG A 151 0.85 3.32 7.09
CA ARG A 151 1.51 4.63 7.02
C ARG A 151 0.54 5.73 6.60
N PRO A 152 -0.10 6.42 7.56
CA PRO A 152 -0.93 7.60 7.32
C PRO A 152 -0.32 8.67 6.42
N SER A 153 0.98 8.92 6.55
CA SER A 153 1.69 9.91 5.75
C SER A 153 1.85 9.57 4.26
N SER A 154 1.50 8.36 3.82
CA SER A 154 1.64 7.94 2.42
C SER A 154 0.63 8.60 1.48
N SER A 155 -0.55 9.00 1.98
CA SER A 155 -1.56 9.76 1.24
C SER A 155 -1.72 11.16 1.83
N VAL A 156 -2.14 12.11 0.98
CA VAL A 156 -2.63 13.41 1.42
C VAL A 156 -4.15 13.30 1.44
N ASP A 157 -4.70 13.13 2.64
CA ASP A 157 -6.14 13.08 2.84
C ASP A 157 -6.63 14.48 3.21
N GLN A 158 -7.73 14.91 2.59
CA GLN A 158 -8.49 16.03 3.15
C GLN A 158 -9.00 15.56 4.51
N LEU A 159 -8.47 16.16 5.59
CA LEU A 159 -8.85 15.88 6.97
C LEU A 159 -10.37 16.06 7.11
N GLY A 160 -11.10 14.97 7.00
CA GLY A 160 -12.56 14.95 7.01
C GLY A 160 -13.12 14.91 8.43
N GLN A 161 -12.31 14.50 9.41
CA GLN A 161 -12.75 14.36 10.80
C GLN A 161 -11.59 14.48 11.80
N SER A 162 -11.88 14.82 13.06
CA SER A 162 -10.86 14.97 14.12
C SER A 162 -10.08 13.68 14.41
N SER A 163 -10.67 12.51 14.11
CA SER A 163 -10.07 11.18 14.22
C SER A 163 -8.84 10.98 13.34
N ASP A 164 -8.77 11.72 12.25
CA ASP A 164 -7.77 11.55 11.19
C ASP A 164 -6.40 11.98 11.71
N ARG A 165 -6.41 13.02 12.54
CA ARG A 165 -5.23 13.55 13.22
C ARG A 165 -4.64 12.52 14.19
N GLU A 166 -5.45 11.71 14.85
CA GLU A 166 -4.98 10.70 15.80
C GLU A 166 -4.10 9.65 15.14
N TYR A 167 -4.45 9.20 13.92
CA TYR A 167 -3.65 8.25 13.16
C TYR A 167 -2.28 8.82 12.79
N HIS A 168 -2.24 10.05 12.27
CA HIS A 168 -0.98 10.73 11.97
C HIS A 168 -0.14 10.96 13.24
N THR A 169 -0.75 11.35 14.36
CA THR A 169 0.00 11.53 15.61
C THR A 169 0.60 10.22 16.11
N SER A 170 -0.11 9.10 15.95
CA SER A 170 0.37 7.77 16.36
C SER A 170 1.56 7.34 15.49
N GLU A 171 1.47 7.55 14.18
CA GLU A 171 2.58 7.30 13.25
C GLU A 171 3.81 8.16 13.58
N HIS A 172 3.62 9.46 13.78
CA HIS A 172 4.73 10.35 14.11
C HIS A 172 5.38 10.03 15.45
N PHE A 173 4.61 9.56 16.42
CA PHE A 173 5.14 9.13 17.72
C PHE A 173 6.02 7.88 17.57
N GLY A 174 5.57 6.88 16.82
CA GLY A 174 6.37 5.69 16.49
C GLY A 174 7.62 6.02 15.68
N LYS A 175 7.51 6.86 14.64
CA LYS A 175 8.65 7.31 13.80
C LYS A 175 9.76 8.01 14.59
N ARG A 176 9.43 8.66 15.71
CA ARG A 176 10.40 9.32 16.59
C ARG A 176 11.08 8.36 17.56
N GLY A 177 10.76 7.06 17.50
CA GLY A 177 11.22 6.07 18.47
C GLY A 177 10.53 6.19 19.83
N GLY A 178 9.29 6.72 19.87
CA GLY A 178 8.49 6.77 21.08
C GLY A 178 8.09 5.37 21.54
N ASP A 179 7.90 5.20 22.85
CA ASP A 179 7.44 3.93 23.42
C ASP A 179 5.94 3.74 23.20
N CYS A 180 5.58 3.08 22.09
CA CYS A 180 4.20 2.76 21.72
C CYS A 180 3.50 1.86 22.76
N GLN A 181 4.23 0.97 23.41
CA GLN A 181 3.68 0.10 24.44
C GLN A 181 3.24 0.94 25.64
N ALA A 182 4.10 1.82 26.15
CA ALA A 182 3.76 2.71 27.25
C ALA A 182 2.59 3.65 26.92
N ALA A 183 2.54 4.17 25.68
CA ALA A 183 1.50 5.10 25.25
C ALA A 183 0.11 4.46 25.11
N TYR A 184 0.02 3.21 24.65
CA TYR A 184 -1.26 2.58 24.29
C TYR A 184 -1.66 1.37 25.17
N ALA A 185 -0.78 0.84 26.03
CA ALA A 185 -1.06 -0.35 26.86
C ALA A 185 -2.31 -0.22 27.74
N SER A 186 -2.64 0.98 28.20
CA SER A 186 -3.85 1.24 29.01
C SER A 186 -5.15 1.02 28.23
N ARG A 187 -5.13 1.27 26.91
CA ARG A 187 -6.30 1.18 26.03
C ARG A 187 -6.29 -0.08 25.18
N CYS A 188 -5.14 -0.66 24.88
CA CYS A 188 -4.98 -1.87 24.09
C CYS A 188 -3.95 -2.79 24.77
N LYS A 189 -4.41 -3.86 25.43
CA LYS A 189 -3.55 -4.73 26.25
C LYS A 189 -2.63 -5.65 25.42
N LYS A 190 -3.10 -6.14 24.28
CA LYS A 190 -2.34 -7.02 23.36
C LYS A 190 -2.07 -6.30 22.05
N SER A 191 -0.85 -6.43 21.52
CA SER A 191 -0.52 -5.87 20.21
C SER A 191 -1.18 -6.67 19.09
N PRO A 192 -1.88 -6.03 18.14
CA PRO A 192 -2.30 -6.68 16.91
C PRO A 192 -1.12 -7.12 16.02
N MET A 193 0.06 -6.48 16.11
CA MET A 193 1.24 -6.89 15.33
C MET A 193 1.70 -8.29 15.73
N GLU A 194 1.75 -8.60 17.02
CA GLU A 194 2.13 -9.94 17.50
C GLU A 194 1.19 -11.02 16.95
N LEU A 195 -0.11 -10.70 16.82
CA LEU A 195 -1.08 -11.62 16.25
C LEU A 195 -0.86 -11.85 14.75
N ILE A 196 -0.47 -10.80 14.03
CA ILE A 196 -0.18 -10.88 12.59
C ILE A 196 1.14 -11.62 12.36
N SER A 197 2.16 -11.39 13.18
CA SER A 197 3.41 -12.15 13.14
C SER A 197 3.17 -13.65 13.33
N LEU A 198 2.32 -14.03 14.29
CA LEU A 198 1.92 -15.44 14.49
C LEU A 198 1.21 -16.03 13.25
N LEU A 199 0.39 -15.25 12.54
CA LEU A 199 -0.26 -15.71 11.30
C LEU A 199 0.71 -15.83 10.13
N LEU A 200 1.74 -14.98 10.09
CA LEU A 200 2.77 -15.01 9.04
C LEU A 200 3.76 -16.16 9.25
N GLU A 201 4.10 -16.49 10.50
CA GLU A 201 4.99 -17.60 10.84
C GLU A 201 4.33 -18.98 10.64
N VAL A 202 3.00 -19.08 10.72
CA VAL A 202 2.27 -20.35 10.51
C VAL A 202 2.31 -20.82 9.04
N ASN A 203 2.76 -19.97 8.12
CA ASN A 203 2.75 -20.28 6.69
C ASN A 203 4.13 -20.70 6.13
N GLU A 204 5.09 -21.04 7.00
CA GLU A 204 6.33 -21.77 6.65
C GLU A 204 6.24 -23.27 6.99
#